data_AF-A0A9X5Z0R7-F1
#
_entry.id   AF-A0A9X5Z0R7-F1
#
_cell.length_a   1.000
_cell.length_b   1.000
_cell.length_c   1.000
_cell.angle_alpha   90.00
_cell.angle_beta   90.00
_cell.angle_gamma   90.00
#
_symmetry.space_group_name_H-M   'P 1'
#
loop_
_entity.id
_entity.type
_entity.pdbx_description
1 polymer ?
#
loop_
_entity_poly.entity_id
_entity_poly.type
_entity_poly.pdbx_seq_one_letter_code
_entity_poly.pdbx_strand_id
1 'polypeptide(L)' 'MAQRDFSVAHDRWYSMTVTARGGTYTIAVDGTTVVQYQDATGKLSQQGGIGFVGNGSTVLSDDLEVRALPT' A
#
# COMPACT_ATOMS: atom_id res chain seq x y z
N MET A 1 -4.96 11.60 -11.37
CA MET A 1 -6.21 10.82 -11.28
C MET A 1 -6.74 10.97 -9.87
N ALA A 2 -8.06 11.12 -9.69
CA ALA A 2 -8.64 11.46 -8.40
C ALA A 2 -8.48 10.31 -7.40
N GLN A 3 -7.89 10.62 -6.24
CA GLN A 3 -7.98 9.80 -5.04
C GLN A 3 -9.46 9.65 -4.71
N ARG A 4 -9.96 8.41 -4.67
CA ARG A 4 -11.32 8.14 -4.25
C ARG A 4 -11.35 8.13 -2.73
N ASP A 5 -12.32 8.82 -2.14
CA ASP A 5 -12.50 8.82 -0.69
C ASP A 5 -12.78 7.39 -0.22
N PHE A 6 -11.87 6.87 0.60
CA PHE A 6 -11.98 5.60 1.29
C PHE A 6 -12.14 5.88 2.78
N SER A 7 -13.18 5.34 3.39
CA SER A 7 -13.40 5.43 4.84
C SER A 7 -13.08 4.11 5.52
N VAL A 8 -12.35 4.20 6.63
CA VAL A 8 -12.03 3.07 7.49
C VAL A 8 -13.16 2.86 8.49
N ALA A 9 -13.55 1.61 8.69
CA ALA A 9 -14.43 1.18 9.77
C ALA A 9 -13.61 0.39 10.80
N HIS A 10 -13.93 0.58 12.08
CA HIS A 10 -13.38 -0.25 13.15
C HIS A 10 -13.85 -1.70 13.02
N ASP A 11 -13.05 -2.62 13.57
CA ASP A 11 -13.35 -4.06 13.67
C ASP A 11 -13.67 -4.77 12.34
N ARG A 12 -13.14 -4.23 11.23
CA ARG A 12 -13.26 -4.83 9.90
C ARG A 12 -11.87 -5.18 9.36
N TRP A 13 -11.75 -6.41 8.84
CA TRP A 13 -10.62 -6.81 8.03
C TRP A 13 -10.71 -6.23 6.62
N TYR A 14 -9.57 -5.82 6.10
CA TYR A 14 -9.40 -5.28 4.74
C TYR A 14 -8.28 -6.03 4.03
N SER A 15 -8.47 -6.33 2.76
CA SER A 15 -7.40 -6.85 1.90
C SER A 15 -6.62 -5.69 1.32
N MET A 16 -5.35 -5.55 1.69
CA MET A 16 -4.48 -4.51 1.17
C MET A 16 -3.48 -5.07 0.17
N THR A 17 -3.34 -4.42 -0.98
CA THR A 17 -2.28 -4.71 -1.94
C THR A 17 -1.46 -3.46 -2.17
N VAL A 18 -0.16 -3.55 -1.89
CA VAL A 18 0.82 -2.49 -2.17
C VAL A 18 1.70 -2.96 -3.32
N THR A 19 1.85 -2.12 -4.35
CA THR A 19 2.70 -2.42 -5.51
C THR A 19 3.69 -1.29 -5.69
N ALA A 20 4.98 -1.62 -5.75
CA ALA A 20 6.06 -0.72 -6.13
C ALA A 20 6.70 -1.27 -7.40
N ARG A 21 6.59 -0.54 -8.52
CA ARG A 21 7.18 -0.94 -9.81
C ARG A 21 7.85 0.26 -10.46
N GLY A 22 9.18 0.25 -10.52
CA GLY A 22 9.96 1.40 -10.98
C GLY A 22 9.68 2.62 -10.09
N GLY A 23 9.20 3.72 -10.69
CA GLY A 23 8.80 4.93 -9.96
C GLY A 23 7.30 4.99 -9.59
N THR A 24 6.52 3.96 -9.91
CA THR A 24 5.07 3.94 -9.66
C THR A 24 4.75 3.15 -8.40
N TYR A 25 3.94 3.74 -7.53
CA TYR A 25 3.48 3.17 -6.27
C TYR A 25 1.95 3.17 -6.24
N THR A 26 1.33 2.04 -5.94
CA THR A 26 -0.12 1.93 -5.80
C THR A 26 -0.50 1.22 -4.52
N ILE A 27 -1.61 1.66 -3.92
CA ILE A 27 -2.27 0.98 -2.81
C ILE A 27 -3.70 0.70 -3.23
N ALA A 28 -4.10 -0.57 -3.17
CA ALA A 28 -5.46 -1.01 -3.33
C ALA A 28 -5.99 -1.57 -2.01
N VAL A 29 -7.24 -1.23 -1.69
CA VAL A 29 -7.98 -1.77 -0.54
C VAL A 29 -9.22 -2.47 -1.08
N ASP A 30 -9.40 -3.73 -0.70
CA ASP A 30 -10.47 -4.61 -1.21
C ASP A 30 -10.56 -4.59 -2.74
N GLY A 31 -9.39 -4.66 -3.40
CA GLY A 31 -9.25 -4.64 -4.86
C GLY A 31 -9.45 -3.26 -5.51
N THR A 32 -9.83 -2.23 -4.76
CA THR A 32 -10.03 -0.87 -5.29
C THR A 32 -8.78 -0.03 -5.06
N THR A 33 -8.18 0.51 -6.13
CA THR A 33 -7.06 1.45 -6.02
C THR A 33 -7.50 2.73 -5.32
N VAL A 34 -6.92 3.00 -4.14
CA VAL A 34 -7.18 4.19 -3.32
C VAL A 34 -6.05 5.21 -3.43
N VAL A 35 -4.82 4.75 -3.70
CA VAL A 35 -3.65 5.60 -3.92
C VAL A 35 -2.93 5.16 -5.18
N GLN A 36 -2.55 6.15 -5.98
CA GLN A 36 -1.58 6.00 -7.06
C GLN A 36 -0.64 7.19 -7.05
N TYR A 37 0.65 6.91 -6.95
CA TYR A 37 1.71 7.91 -6.88
C TYR A 37 2.81 7.58 -7.89
N GLN A 38 3.34 8.62 -8.51
CA GLN A 38 4.49 8.55 -9.40
C GLN A 38 5.61 9.40 -8.82
N ASP A 39 6.74 8.77 -8.48
CA ASP A 39 7.94 9.50 -8.13
C ASP A 39 8.60 10.01 -9.42
N ALA A 40 8.40 11.31 -9.69
CA ALA A 40 9.02 12.00 -10.81
C ALA A 40 10.49 12.37 -10.55
N THR A 41 10.95 12.29 -9.30
CA THR A 41 12.28 12.75 -8.88
C THR A 41 13.31 11.62 -8.79
N GLY A 42 12.85 10.36 -8.76
CA GLY A 42 13.70 9.19 -8.56
C GLY A 42 14.39 9.16 -7.20
N LYS A 43 13.86 9.90 -6.22
CA LYS A 43 14.42 10.00 -4.86
C LYS A 43 13.98 8.85 -3.97
N LEU A 44 12.82 8.25 -4.24
CA LEU A 44 12.40 7.04 -3.56
C LEU A 44 13.25 5.87 -4.07
N SER A 45 13.79 5.10 -3.13
CA SER A 45 14.68 3.99 -3.45
C SER A 45 13.92 2.91 -4.20
N GLN A 46 14.49 2.41 -5.31
CA GLN A 46 13.94 1.25 -6.05
C GLN A 46 13.98 -0.06 -5.24
N GLN A 47 14.60 -0.03 -4.06
CA GLN A 47 14.76 -1.13 -3.13
C GLN A 47 14.65 -0.61 -1.69
N GLY A 48 14.14 -1.43 -0.78
CA GLY A 48 13.95 -1.04 0.61
C GLY A 48 13.33 -2.15 1.46
N GLY A 49 12.97 -1.78 2.69
CA GLY A 49 12.25 -2.66 3.61
C GLY A 49 10.74 -2.37 3.63
N ILE A 50 9.97 -3.36 4.07
CA ILE A 50 8.54 -3.23 4.35
C ILE A 50 8.37 -3.22 5.87
N GLY A 51 7.61 -2.25 6.38
CA GLY A 51 7.35 -2.12 7.81
C GLY A 51 5.89 -1.77 8.09
N PHE A 52 5.40 -2.21 9.24
CA PHE A 52 4.06 -1.90 9.75
C PHE A 52 4.21 -0.92 10.90
N VAL A 53 3.43 0.15 10.89
CA VAL A 53 3.41 1.14 11.97
C VAL A 53 1.97 1.37 12.43
N GLY A 54 1.75 1.29 13.74
CA GLY A 54 0.50 1.67 14.39
C GLY A 54 0.73 2.91 15.24
N ASN A 55 -0.22 3.85 15.25
CA ASN A 55 -0.17 5.02 16.12
C ASN A 55 -1.44 5.09 16.96
N GLY A 56 -1.29 4.95 18.29
CA GLY A 56 -2.39 5.12 19.25
C GLY A 56 -3.46 4.02 19.27
N SER A 57 -3.31 2.94 18.49
CA SER A 57 -4.23 1.80 18.49
C SER A 57 -3.54 0.52 18.02
N THR A 58 -4.10 -0.62 18.40
CA THR A 58 -3.64 -1.93 17.93
C THR A 58 -3.95 -2.08 16.45
N VAL A 59 -2.94 -2.46 15.65
CA VAL A 59 -3.11 -2.85 14.25
C VAL A 59 -2.92 -4.35 14.17
N LEU A 60 -3.91 -5.05 13.62
CA LEU A 60 -3.84 -6.48 13.36
C LEU A 60 -3.54 -6.68 11.89
N SER A 61 -2.57 -7.54 11.60
CA SER A 61 -2.17 -7.93 10.25
C SER A 61 -2.09 -9.45 10.19
N ASP A 62 -2.69 -10.03 9.15
CA ASP A 62 -2.62 -11.46 8.86
C ASP A 62 -2.50 -11.67 7.35
N ASP A 63 -2.19 -12.90 6.92
CA ASP A 63 -2.03 -13.30 5.51
C ASP A 63 -0.98 -12.46 4.75
N LEU A 64 0.11 -12.08 5.44
CA LEU A 64 1.17 -11.27 4.84
C LEU A 64 1.93 -12.08 3.78
N GLU A 65 1.90 -11.55 2.55
CA GLU A 65 2.69 -12.08 1.46
C GLU A 65 3.51 -10.98 0.75
N VAL A 66 4.77 -11.30 0.43
CA VAL A 66 5.65 -10.46 -0.38
C VAL A 66 6.09 -11.24 -1.60
N ARG A 67 5.79 -10.71 -2.79
CA ARG A 67 6.16 -11.31 -4.08
C ARG A 67 6.98 -10.33 -4.89
N ALA A 68 8.01 -10.83 -5.57
CA ALA A 68 8.63 -10.08 -6.66
C ALA A 68 7.62 -9.91 -7.80
N LEU A 69 7.58 -8.72 -8.40
CA LEU A 69 6.77 -8.49 -9.60
C LEU A 69 7.46 -9.12 -10.81
N PRO A 70 6.70 -9.61 -11.80
CA PRO A 70 7.28 -10.04 -13.07
C PRO A 70 8.09 -8.88 -13.70
N THR A 71 9.27 -9.22 -14.22
CA THR A 71 10.11 -8.31 -14.99
C THR A 71 9.45 -7.95 -16.31
#